data_AF-A0A7V9L681-F1
#
_entry.id   AF-A0A7V9L681-F1
#
_cell.length_a   1.000
_cell.length_b   1.000
_cell.length_c   1.000
_cell.angle_alpha   90.00
_cell.angle_beta   90.00
_cell.angle_gamma   90.00
#
_symmetry.space_group_name_H-M   'P 1'
#
loop_
_entity.id
_entity.type
_entity.pdbx_description
1 polymer ?
#
loop_
_entity_poly.entity_id
_entity_poly.type
_entity_poly.pdbx_seq_one_letter_code
_entity_poly.pdbx_strand_id
1 'polypeptide(L)'
;MMTRSFVGMLCLLIATGCGDAKGKEAPQLRPAAVVPTTNPTVEPKLDPAQKPDAKIKDVTKGDKQDKDWVPNEHKAGLARWKDTGVYVDGKPVGFLNWGELPIGLKPTWVKDKVSDRKRPGTNDPGWKWSQQRFYRFTDYFKAVGIDIRKVKEVHLYGPKMSQTLIASGADLQGPLANEFMFRFGTNTGGKPIPHAPGNFGNGKTADKITAVMVYQTKKPPTLVRNEGLELDGQLQTGVPYYGEPIRGGIRVYLDDKLAAIIKRQELDAKKATTGKDGELTFKLTDVFAAQGVDAKKVVEIWMIRDERREEKIPGSELPTLTFSANAQAHGGVLVGDKKYRANAIALHTRPVADAEIPKPTEWDD
;
A
#
# COMPACT_ATOMS: atom_id res chain seq x y z
N MET A 1 54.05 8.10 -44.96
CA MET A 1 53.25 9.21 -45.53
C MET A 1 52.22 9.63 -44.48
N MET A 2 52.38 10.85 -43.96
CA MET A 2 51.54 11.66 -43.06
C MET A 2 50.93 11.07 -41.77
N THR A 3 51.67 11.37 -40.70
CA THR A 3 51.31 11.60 -39.28
C THR A 3 50.51 12.89 -39.05
N ARG A 4 49.79 12.97 -37.90
CA ARG A 4 49.48 14.14 -37.04
C ARG A 4 48.54 13.63 -35.92
N SER A 5 48.90 13.46 -34.64
CA SER A 5 49.47 14.35 -33.60
C SER A 5 48.72 15.68 -33.43
N PHE A 6 47.95 15.78 -32.34
CA PHE A 6 47.55 17.05 -31.73
C PHE A 6 47.74 16.96 -30.20
N VAL A 7 48.73 17.71 -29.73
CA VAL A 7 49.05 18.03 -28.33
C VAL A 7 49.05 19.56 -28.24
N GLY A 8 48.49 20.10 -27.16
CA GLY A 8 48.58 21.49 -26.72
C GLY A 8 47.54 21.68 -25.60
N MET A 9 47.86 21.72 -24.29
CA MET A 9 48.76 22.62 -23.55
C MET A 9 48.42 24.09 -23.81
N LEU A 10 47.81 24.79 -22.84
CA LEU A 10 48.48 25.82 -22.01
C LEU A 10 47.48 26.62 -21.13
N CYS A 11 47.99 27.01 -19.95
CA CYS A 11 47.72 28.23 -19.17
C CYS A 11 46.61 28.26 -18.08
N LEU A 12 47.10 28.01 -16.86
CA LEU A 12 46.76 28.69 -15.60
C LEU A 12 46.52 30.21 -15.77
N LEU A 13 45.53 30.73 -15.05
CA LEU A 13 45.53 32.10 -14.52
C LEU A 13 44.97 32.09 -13.08
N ILE A 14 45.85 32.48 -12.16
CA ILE A 14 45.61 32.73 -10.75
C ILE A 14 45.07 34.17 -10.63
N ALA A 15 43.95 34.35 -9.92
CA ALA A 15 43.58 35.65 -9.37
C ALA A 15 43.25 35.47 -7.88
N THR A 16 44.19 35.93 -7.07
CA THR A 16 44.09 36.18 -5.64
C THR A 16 43.12 37.33 -5.35
N GLY A 17 42.15 37.10 -4.46
CA GLY A 17 41.38 38.14 -3.81
C GLY A 17 41.33 37.87 -2.31
N CYS A 18 42.22 38.53 -1.56
CA CYS A 18 42.12 38.66 -0.11
C CYS A 18 41.11 39.77 0.20
N GLY A 19 40.14 39.46 1.06
CA GLY A 19 39.27 40.43 1.71
C GLY A 19 38.99 39.94 3.12
N ASP A 20 39.53 40.65 4.10
CA ASP A 20 39.58 40.34 5.52
C ASP A 20 38.23 39.97 6.16
N ALA A 21 38.22 38.90 6.95
CA ALA A 21 37.21 38.66 7.98
C ALA A 21 37.91 38.45 9.34
N LYS A 22 38.20 39.56 10.03
CA LYS A 22 38.43 39.59 11.47
C LYS A 22 37.08 39.67 12.17
N GLY A 23 36.69 38.61 12.86
CA GLY A 23 35.53 38.61 13.75
C GLY A 23 35.50 37.34 14.59
N LYS A 24 35.99 37.44 15.83
CA LYS A 24 35.84 36.40 16.86
C LYS A 24 34.36 36.28 17.22
N GLU A 25 33.70 35.18 16.87
CA GLU A 25 32.43 34.82 17.48
C GLU A 25 32.69 34.00 18.76
N ALA A 26 32.18 34.52 19.87
CA ALA A 26 32.14 33.88 21.17
C ALA A 26 31.21 32.65 21.13
N PRO A 27 31.44 31.63 21.99
CA PRO A 27 30.56 30.47 22.06
C PRO A 27 29.16 30.90 22.52
N GLN A 28 28.16 30.77 21.65
CA GLN A 28 26.76 30.92 22.06
C GLN A 28 26.38 29.77 23.00
N LEU A 29 26.16 30.13 24.26
CA LEU A 29 25.58 29.30 25.29
C LEU A 29 24.17 28.85 24.87
N ARG A 30 23.89 27.56 25.00
CA ARG A 30 22.53 27.00 24.87
C ARG A 30 21.60 27.71 25.88
N PRO A 31 20.39 28.14 25.49
CA PRO A 31 19.39 28.55 26.46
C PRO A 31 19.02 27.37 27.37
N ALA A 32 18.94 27.63 28.67
CA ALA A 32 18.49 26.67 29.67
C ALA A 32 17.03 26.25 29.42
N ALA A 33 16.69 25.02 29.84
CA ALA A 33 15.34 24.49 29.77
C ALA A 33 14.37 25.35 30.60
N VAL A 34 13.28 25.79 29.96
CA VAL A 34 12.18 26.49 30.64
C VAL A 34 11.36 25.46 31.40
N VAL A 35 11.38 25.55 32.72
CA VAL A 35 10.49 24.84 33.65
C VAL A 35 9.17 25.60 33.73
N PRO A 36 7.99 24.96 33.57
CA PRO A 36 6.71 25.66 33.65
C PRO A 36 6.38 25.98 35.12
N THR A 37 6.09 27.26 35.39
CA THR A 37 5.55 27.74 36.67
C THR A 37 4.02 27.80 36.60
N THR A 38 3.39 27.37 37.68
CA THR A 38 1.93 27.26 37.87
C THR A 38 1.33 28.50 38.56
N ASN A 39 0.05 28.72 38.28
CA ASN A 39 -0.97 29.51 39.02
C ASN A 39 -1.27 30.95 38.52
N PRO A 40 -2.45 31.51 38.84
CA PRO A 40 -3.71 31.30 38.12
C PRO A 40 -4.27 32.64 37.62
N THR A 41 -5.17 32.66 36.64
CA THR A 41 -5.86 33.92 36.29
C THR A 41 -7.34 33.73 36.05
N VAL A 42 -8.06 34.61 36.73
CA VAL A 42 -9.49 34.74 36.95
C VAL A 42 -10.24 35.04 35.66
N GLU A 43 -11.41 34.42 35.50
CA GLU A 43 -12.38 34.64 34.42
C GLU A 43 -12.99 36.05 34.45
N PRO A 44 -13.24 36.70 33.30
CA PRO A 44 -14.19 37.78 33.22
C PRO A 44 -15.60 37.25 32.90
N LYS A 45 -16.56 37.56 33.77
CA LYS A 45 -18.01 37.42 33.51
C LYS A 45 -18.45 38.36 32.38
N LEU A 46 -19.21 37.83 31.43
CA LEU A 46 -19.99 38.57 30.43
C LEU A 46 -21.44 38.05 30.44
N ASP A 47 -22.38 38.99 30.49
CA ASP A 47 -23.83 38.80 30.65
C ASP A 47 -24.51 38.07 29.47
N PRO A 48 -25.66 37.40 29.71
CA PRO A 48 -26.31 36.53 28.73
C PRO A 48 -27.41 37.26 27.94
N ALA A 49 -27.07 37.88 26.81
CA ALA A 49 -28.06 38.20 25.79
C ALA A 49 -27.41 38.38 24.41
N GLN A 50 -28.03 37.78 23.39
CA GLN A 50 -27.72 37.83 21.95
C GLN A 50 -26.62 36.87 21.44
N LYS A 51 -27.05 35.64 21.12
CA LYS A 51 -26.39 34.78 20.13
C LYS A 51 -26.92 35.15 18.73
N PRO A 52 -26.09 35.42 17.71
CA PRO A 52 -26.46 35.22 16.32
C PRO A 52 -26.34 33.73 15.98
N ASP A 53 -27.27 33.26 15.15
CA ASP A 53 -27.55 31.87 14.81
C ASP A 53 -26.31 30.98 14.60
N ALA A 54 -26.04 30.14 15.61
CA ALA A 54 -25.22 28.96 15.42
C ALA A 54 -25.99 28.02 14.48
N LYS A 55 -25.53 27.89 13.23
CA LYS A 55 -25.87 26.76 12.36
C LYS A 55 -25.83 25.50 13.21
N ILE A 56 -26.99 24.87 13.37
CA ILE A 56 -27.15 23.61 14.09
C ILE A 56 -26.11 22.66 13.48
N LYS A 57 -25.04 22.37 14.24
CA LYS A 57 -24.10 21.32 13.88
C LYS A 57 -24.91 20.04 13.92
N ASP A 58 -25.08 19.44 12.74
CA ASP A 58 -25.72 18.15 12.58
C ASP A 58 -25.01 17.14 13.49
N VAL A 59 -25.66 16.81 14.60
CA VAL A 59 -25.04 16.12 15.75
C VAL A 59 -24.69 14.68 15.40
N THR A 60 -25.23 14.17 14.29
CA THR A 60 -24.96 12.85 13.74
C THR A 60 -23.79 12.82 12.76
N LYS A 61 -23.24 13.97 12.34
CA LYS A 61 -22.12 13.96 11.39
C LYS A 61 -20.81 13.64 12.11
N GLY A 62 -20.27 12.45 11.86
CA GLY A 62 -19.07 11.95 12.53
C GLY A 62 -19.30 11.08 13.78
N ASP A 63 -20.47 10.48 13.94
CA ASP A 63 -20.74 9.39 14.90
C ASP A 63 -20.76 8.00 14.23
N LYS A 64 -20.79 6.92 15.02
CA LYS A 64 -20.73 5.52 14.53
C LYS A 64 -21.85 5.13 13.54
N GLN A 65 -22.87 5.96 13.40
CA GLN A 65 -24.03 5.72 12.55
C GLN A 65 -23.96 6.49 11.23
N ASP A 66 -23.01 7.42 11.10
CA ASP A 66 -22.70 8.10 9.84
C ASP A 66 -21.99 7.14 8.86
N LYS A 67 -22.50 7.08 7.64
CA LYS A 67 -21.93 6.30 6.53
C LYS A 67 -20.51 6.73 6.16
N ASP A 68 -20.12 7.95 6.51
CA ASP A 68 -18.78 8.50 6.28
C ASP A 68 -17.92 8.47 7.56
N TRP A 69 -18.34 7.73 8.59
CA TRP A 69 -17.63 7.66 9.87
C TRP A 69 -16.38 6.80 9.83
N VAL A 70 -15.26 7.41 10.23
CA VAL A 70 -13.99 6.73 10.46
C VAL A 70 -13.67 6.75 11.95
N PRO A 71 -13.43 5.61 12.63
CA PRO A 71 -13.06 5.61 14.05
C PRO A 71 -11.71 6.34 14.30
N ASN A 72 -11.53 6.96 15.46
CA ASN A 72 -10.36 7.80 15.76
C ASN A 72 -9.01 7.05 15.68
N GLU A 73 -8.99 5.75 15.95
CA GLU A 73 -7.82 4.85 15.76
C GLU A 73 -7.40 4.66 14.29
N HIS A 74 -8.19 5.18 13.34
CA HIS A 74 -7.92 5.19 11.90
C HIS A 74 -7.63 6.59 11.35
N LYS A 75 -7.79 7.65 12.15
CA LYS A 75 -7.50 9.03 11.74
C LYS A 75 -6.02 9.41 11.89
N ALA A 76 -5.24 8.65 12.68
CA ALA A 76 -3.80 8.89 12.86
C ALA A 76 -3.00 7.60 13.12
N GLY A 77 -1.74 7.57 12.66
CA GLY A 77 -0.75 6.53 13.01
C GLY A 77 -0.52 5.40 11.98
N LEU A 78 0.52 4.60 12.21
CA LEU A 78 0.99 3.48 11.37
C LEU A 78 -0.06 2.37 11.15
N ALA A 79 -1.10 2.33 11.99
CA ALA A 79 -2.19 1.37 11.90
C ALA A 79 -3.04 1.56 10.63
N ARG A 80 -3.17 2.78 10.09
CA ARG A 80 -4.04 3.07 8.93
C ARG A 80 -3.64 2.36 7.62
N TRP A 81 -2.48 1.71 7.57
CA TRP A 81 -1.91 1.11 6.36
C TRP A 81 -1.42 -0.34 6.55
N LYS A 82 -2.14 -1.21 7.27
CA LYS A 82 -1.69 -2.61 7.44
C LYS A 82 -1.60 -3.36 6.10
N ASP A 83 -2.57 -3.16 5.21
CA ASP A 83 -2.58 -3.75 3.86
C ASP A 83 -2.34 -2.65 2.81
N THR A 84 -1.59 -2.95 1.75
CA THR A 84 -1.29 -1.99 0.68
C THR A 84 -2.28 -2.17 -0.45
N GLY A 85 -3.42 -1.48 -0.38
CA GLY A 85 -4.48 -1.57 -1.38
C GLY A 85 -4.17 -0.80 -2.67
N VAL A 86 -4.75 -1.27 -3.77
CA VAL A 86 -4.72 -0.67 -5.11
C VAL A 86 -6.13 -0.26 -5.51
N TYR A 87 -6.29 1.00 -5.89
CA TYR A 87 -7.58 1.61 -6.16
C TYR A 87 -7.60 2.23 -7.55
N VAL A 88 -8.73 2.12 -8.23
CA VAL A 88 -9.04 2.86 -9.47
C VAL A 88 -10.18 3.81 -9.16
N ASP A 89 -9.90 5.11 -9.27
CA ASP A 89 -10.87 6.17 -8.98
C ASP A 89 -11.54 6.00 -7.59
N GLY A 90 -10.79 5.50 -6.61
CA GLY A 90 -11.27 5.27 -5.24
C GLY A 90 -11.98 3.94 -5.00
N LYS A 91 -12.18 3.11 -6.04
CA LYS A 91 -12.69 1.74 -5.88
C LYS A 91 -11.53 0.76 -5.80
N PRO A 92 -11.51 -0.18 -4.84
CA PRO A 92 -10.46 -1.18 -4.82
C PRO A 92 -10.54 -2.15 -5.98
N VAL A 93 -9.36 -2.56 -6.44
CA VAL A 93 -9.23 -3.58 -7.50
C VAL A 93 -8.24 -4.68 -7.13
N GLY A 94 -7.44 -4.48 -6.08
CA GLY A 94 -6.49 -5.48 -5.62
C GLY A 94 -5.62 -4.97 -4.48
N PHE A 95 -4.67 -5.81 -4.07
CA PHE A 95 -3.71 -5.51 -3.01
C PHE A 95 -2.31 -5.90 -3.46
N LEU A 96 -1.31 -5.15 -2.97
CA LEU A 96 0.10 -5.50 -3.08
C LEU A 96 0.50 -6.33 -1.86
N ASN A 97 0.08 -7.59 -1.88
CA ASN A 97 0.46 -8.64 -0.94
C ASN A 97 0.87 -9.87 -1.75
N TRP A 98 2.00 -10.50 -1.43
CA TRP A 98 2.61 -11.52 -2.29
C TRP A 98 1.66 -12.69 -2.59
N GLY A 99 1.00 -13.24 -1.58
CA GLY A 99 0.06 -14.35 -1.72
C GLY A 99 -1.24 -13.98 -2.44
N GLU A 100 -1.50 -12.69 -2.60
CA GLU A 100 -2.69 -12.16 -3.29
C GLU A 100 -2.36 -11.64 -4.70
N LEU A 101 -1.08 -11.70 -5.12
CA LEU A 101 -0.72 -11.33 -6.47
C LEU A 101 -1.39 -12.25 -7.50
N PRO A 102 -1.79 -11.72 -8.67
CA PRO A 102 -2.28 -12.53 -9.78
C PRO A 102 -1.33 -13.67 -10.14
N ILE A 103 -1.85 -14.86 -10.38
CA ILE A 103 -1.06 -16.07 -10.69
C ILE A 103 -0.28 -15.92 -12.00
N GLY A 104 -0.85 -15.18 -12.95
CA GLY A 104 -0.19 -14.84 -14.20
C GLY A 104 0.96 -13.83 -14.06
N LEU A 105 1.10 -13.15 -12.92
CA LEU A 105 2.09 -12.10 -12.73
C LEU A 105 3.48 -12.70 -12.51
N LYS A 106 4.32 -12.63 -13.53
CA LYS A 106 5.68 -13.17 -13.48
C LYS A 106 6.66 -12.16 -12.87
N PRO A 107 7.57 -12.62 -12.00
CA PRO A 107 8.59 -11.75 -11.46
C PRO A 107 9.64 -11.41 -12.53
N THR A 108 10.25 -10.24 -12.37
CA THR A 108 11.52 -9.88 -13.00
C THR A 108 12.62 -10.02 -11.95
N TRP A 109 13.66 -10.80 -12.26
CA TRP A 109 14.80 -10.99 -11.37
C TRP A 109 15.85 -9.92 -11.63
N VAL A 110 16.13 -9.11 -10.62
CA VAL A 110 17.10 -8.02 -10.71
C VAL A 110 18.28 -8.35 -9.81
N LYS A 111 19.48 -8.28 -10.37
CA LYS A 111 20.73 -8.50 -9.63
C LYS A 111 21.07 -7.24 -8.84
N ASP A 112 21.17 -7.37 -7.53
CA ASP A 112 21.42 -6.25 -6.62
C ASP A 112 22.51 -6.58 -5.60
N LYS A 113 23.19 -5.56 -5.07
CA LYS A 113 24.18 -5.71 -4.00
C LYS A 113 23.45 -5.61 -2.66
N VAL A 114 23.41 -6.72 -1.93
CA VAL A 114 22.82 -6.76 -0.58
C VAL A 114 23.93 -6.76 0.46
N SER A 115 23.70 -6.08 1.58
CA SER A 115 24.63 -6.11 2.71
C SER A 115 24.85 -7.56 3.15
N ASP A 116 26.10 -7.89 3.44
CA ASP A 116 26.49 -9.22 3.91
C ASP A 116 27.43 -9.12 5.09
N ARG A 117 27.48 -10.18 5.89
CA ARG A 117 28.35 -10.23 7.06
C ARG A 117 29.80 -10.29 6.59
N LYS A 118 30.56 -9.24 6.88
CA LYS A 118 32.00 -9.27 6.71
C LYS A 118 32.64 -10.26 7.69
N ARG A 119 33.36 -11.25 7.18
CA ARG A 119 34.12 -12.18 8.03
C ARG A 119 35.29 -11.43 8.68
N PRO A 120 35.42 -11.46 10.03
CA PRO A 120 36.52 -10.79 10.71
C PRO A 120 37.89 -11.24 10.17
N GLY A 121 38.80 -10.29 9.95
CA GLY A 121 40.15 -10.58 9.42
C GLY A 121 40.24 -10.81 7.90
N THR A 122 39.13 -10.67 7.15
CA THR A 122 39.11 -10.81 5.69
C THR A 122 38.93 -9.47 4.97
N ASN A 123 39.33 -9.44 3.69
CA ASN A 123 39.07 -8.32 2.77
C ASN A 123 37.74 -8.49 2.01
N ASP A 124 36.86 -9.37 2.49
CA ASP A 124 35.58 -9.59 1.83
C ASP A 124 34.77 -8.28 1.77
N PRO A 125 34.10 -8.01 0.64
CA PRO A 125 33.14 -6.92 0.59
C PRO A 125 32.06 -7.18 1.64
N GLY A 126 31.63 -6.14 2.37
CA GLY A 126 30.46 -6.23 3.26
C GLY A 126 29.13 -6.34 2.51
N TRP A 127 29.16 -6.91 1.30
CA TRP A 127 28.02 -7.09 0.42
C TRP A 127 28.23 -8.32 -0.47
N LYS A 128 27.12 -8.98 -0.82
CA LYS A 128 27.08 -10.03 -1.85
C LYS A 128 26.13 -9.65 -2.97
N TRP A 129 26.33 -10.23 -4.15
CA TRP A 129 25.34 -10.17 -5.20
C TRP A 129 24.18 -11.09 -4.83
N SER A 130 22.96 -10.58 -4.98
CA SER A 130 21.74 -11.35 -4.75
C SER A 130 20.76 -11.06 -5.88
N GLN A 131 19.95 -12.06 -6.24
CA GLN A 131 18.81 -11.86 -7.12
C GLN A 131 17.60 -11.45 -6.29
N GLN A 132 17.14 -10.23 -6.49
CA GLN A 132 15.93 -9.73 -5.89
C GLN A 132 14.75 -9.89 -6.85
N ARG A 133 13.61 -10.24 -6.29
CA ARG A 133 12.36 -10.45 -7.01
C ARG A 133 11.59 -9.15 -7.14
N PHE A 134 11.38 -8.69 -8.36
CA PHE A 134 10.57 -7.53 -8.68
C PHE A 134 9.33 -7.91 -9.49
N TYR A 135 8.34 -7.04 -9.50
CA TYR A 135 7.15 -7.13 -10.33
C TYR A 135 6.92 -5.80 -11.02
N ARG A 136 6.62 -5.82 -12.31
CA ARG A 136 6.29 -4.59 -13.04
C ARG A 136 4.91 -4.11 -12.64
N PHE A 137 4.79 -2.81 -12.40
CA PHE A 137 3.48 -2.21 -12.12
C PHE A 137 2.54 -2.35 -13.31
N THR A 138 3.05 -2.21 -14.54
CA THR A 138 2.25 -2.34 -15.76
C THR A 138 1.65 -3.74 -15.92
N ASP A 139 2.43 -4.79 -15.68
CA ASP A 139 1.97 -6.18 -15.72
C ASP A 139 0.93 -6.44 -14.62
N TYR A 140 1.18 -5.94 -13.41
CA TYR A 140 0.22 -6.05 -12.30
C TYR A 140 -1.10 -5.33 -12.61
N PHE A 141 -1.05 -4.09 -13.11
CA PHE A 141 -2.22 -3.29 -13.49
C PHE A 141 -3.06 -4.01 -14.54
N LYS A 142 -2.43 -4.53 -15.59
CA LYS A 142 -3.11 -5.32 -16.61
C LYS A 142 -3.80 -6.55 -16.01
N ALA A 143 -3.11 -7.27 -15.13
CA ALA A 143 -3.63 -8.49 -14.51
C ALA A 143 -4.86 -8.23 -13.64
N VAL A 144 -4.88 -7.14 -12.87
CA VAL A 144 -6.05 -6.75 -12.05
C VAL A 144 -7.14 -6.00 -12.85
N GLY A 145 -6.97 -5.85 -14.16
CA GLY A 145 -7.98 -5.28 -15.07
C GLY A 145 -7.92 -3.77 -15.28
N ILE A 146 -6.82 -3.11 -14.93
CA ILE A 146 -6.59 -1.69 -15.20
C ILE A 146 -6.10 -1.51 -16.64
N ASP A 147 -6.86 -0.77 -17.46
CA ASP A 147 -6.40 -0.32 -18.79
C ASP A 147 -5.47 0.89 -18.64
N ILE A 148 -4.17 0.67 -18.83
CA ILE A 148 -3.12 1.69 -18.70
C ILE A 148 -3.38 2.87 -19.65
N ARG A 149 -3.97 2.64 -20.82
CA ARG A 149 -4.24 3.70 -21.80
C ARG A 149 -5.28 4.72 -21.33
N LYS A 150 -6.09 4.35 -20.33
CA LYS A 150 -7.10 5.22 -19.72
C LYS A 150 -6.58 5.92 -18.47
N VAL A 151 -5.36 5.60 -18.03
CA VAL A 151 -4.78 6.17 -16.82
C VAL A 151 -4.34 7.60 -17.10
N LYS A 152 -4.80 8.52 -16.25
CA LYS A 152 -4.33 9.90 -16.20
C LYS A 152 -3.06 9.98 -15.37
N GLU A 153 -3.12 9.49 -14.14
CA GLU A 153 -1.98 9.45 -13.21
C GLU A 153 -2.09 8.26 -12.25
N VAL A 154 -0.93 7.80 -11.77
CA VAL A 154 -0.77 6.84 -10.68
C VAL A 154 0.02 7.48 -9.57
N HIS A 155 -0.51 7.39 -8.36
CA HIS A 155 0.15 7.87 -7.15
C HIS A 155 0.51 6.68 -6.28
N LEU A 156 1.82 6.48 -6.04
CA LEU A 156 2.31 5.55 -5.03
C LEU A 156 2.57 6.31 -3.74
N TYR A 157 1.69 6.11 -2.78
CA TYR A 157 1.75 6.83 -1.52
C TYR A 157 2.79 6.24 -0.58
N GLY A 158 3.74 7.06 -0.15
CA GLY A 158 4.66 6.75 0.93
C GLY A 158 4.09 7.03 2.32
N PRO A 159 4.85 6.76 3.40
CA PRO A 159 4.48 7.16 4.76
C PRO A 159 4.26 8.68 4.90
N LYS A 160 5.00 9.47 4.13
CA LYS A 160 4.86 10.93 4.04
C LYS A 160 4.29 11.29 2.67
N MET A 161 3.28 12.18 2.62
CA MET A 161 2.67 12.63 1.37
C MET A 161 3.67 13.29 0.41
N SER A 162 4.67 13.99 0.95
CA SER A 162 5.75 14.59 0.17
C SER A 162 6.69 13.58 -0.53
N GLN A 163 6.61 12.30 -0.17
CA GLN A 163 7.35 11.21 -0.81
C GLN A 163 6.51 10.46 -1.86
N THR A 164 5.32 10.95 -2.18
CA THR A 164 4.45 10.31 -3.18
C THR A 164 5.10 10.34 -4.55
N LEU A 165 5.33 9.16 -5.12
CA LEU A 165 5.72 9.02 -6.51
C LEU A 165 4.46 9.23 -7.35
N ILE A 166 4.52 10.14 -8.31
CA ILE A 166 3.44 10.41 -9.26
C ILE A 166 3.95 10.09 -10.66
N ALA A 167 3.29 9.18 -11.35
CA ALA A 167 3.57 8.80 -12.72
C ALA A 167 2.35 9.09 -13.59
N SER A 168 2.54 9.79 -14.70
CA SER A 168 1.48 10.07 -15.67
C SER A 168 1.12 8.83 -16.50
N GLY A 169 -0.03 8.89 -17.17
CA GLY A 169 -0.39 7.89 -18.18
C GLY A 169 0.61 7.77 -19.32
N ALA A 170 1.32 8.87 -19.65
CA ALA A 170 2.38 8.87 -20.65
C ALA A 170 3.63 8.14 -20.13
N ASP A 171 4.01 8.34 -18.86
CA ASP A 171 5.12 7.61 -18.23
C ASP A 171 4.89 6.10 -18.27
N LEU A 172 3.66 5.67 -17.95
CA LEU A 172 3.27 4.26 -17.92
C LEU A 172 3.18 3.59 -19.30
N GLN A 173 3.11 4.40 -20.36
CA GLN A 173 3.15 3.95 -21.76
C GLN A 173 4.52 4.14 -22.40
N GLY A 174 5.44 4.83 -21.72
CA GLY A 174 6.77 5.15 -22.19
C GLY A 174 7.76 3.98 -22.04
N PRO A 175 8.97 4.14 -22.61
CA PRO A 175 9.98 3.08 -22.61
C PRO A 175 10.45 2.69 -21.20
N LEU A 176 10.44 3.63 -20.25
CA LEU A 176 10.85 3.41 -18.86
C LEU A 176 9.81 2.66 -18.01
N ALA A 177 8.59 2.45 -18.52
CA ALA A 177 7.52 1.79 -17.78
C ALA A 177 7.87 0.35 -17.38
N ASN A 178 8.72 -0.33 -18.16
CA ASN A 178 9.16 -1.70 -17.87
C ASN A 178 10.14 -1.80 -16.70
N GLU A 179 10.76 -0.69 -16.33
CA GLU A 179 11.66 -0.57 -15.17
C GLU A 179 10.91 -0.01 -13.95
N PHE A 180 9.68 0.46 -14.12
CA PHE A 180 8.82 0.84 -13.00
C PHE A 180 8.21 -0.40 -12.33
N MET A 181 8.78 -0.77 -11.20
CA MET A 181 8.57 -2.04 -10.54
C MET A 181 8.32 -1.88 -9.04
N PHE A 182 7.92 -2.96 -8.39
CA PHE A 182 7.95 -3.08 -6.94
C PHE A 182 8.51 -4.42 -6.51
N ARG A 183 9.06 -4.46 -5.31
CA ARG A 183 9.44 -5.70 -4.62
C ARG A 183 8.86 -5.73 -3.22
N PHE A 184 8.94 -6.87 -2.55
CA PHE A 184 8.64 -6.95 -1.12
C PHE A 184 9.91 -6.79 -0.27
N GLY A 185 9.73 -6.37 0.98
CA GLY A 185 10.85 -6.14 1.90
C GLY A 185 11.61 -7.43 2.23
N THR A 186 10.89 -8.54 2.32
CA THR A 186 11.43 -9.89 2.43
C THR A 186 11.00 -10.73 1.22
N ASN A 187 11.38 -12.01 1.18
CA ASN A 187 11.12 -12.93 0.07
C ASN A 187 9.64 -12.99 -0.37
N THR A 188 8.74 -13.11 0.61
CA THR A 188 7.30 -13.24 0.39
C THR A 188 6.49 -12.18 1.12
N GLY A 189 7.16 -11.21 1.77
CA GLY A 189 6.51 -10.47 2.83
C GLY A 189 7.00 -9.07 3.12
N GLY A 190 6.26 -8.42 4.01
CA GLY A 190 6.49 -7.03 4.38
C GLY A 190 5.92 -6.05 3.36
N LYS A 191 6.18 -4.76 3.60
CA LYS A 191 5.61 -3.71 2.74
C LYS A 191 6.25 -3.72 1.35
N PRO A 192 5.45 -3.54 0.29
CA PRO A 192 5.99 -3.38 -1.04
C PRO A 192 6.81 -2.09 -1.11
N ILE A 193 7.94 -2.15 -1.81
CA ILE A 193 8.94 -1.09 -1.98
C ILE A 193 8.94 -0.71 -3.47
N PRO A 194 8.75 0.57 -3.83
CA PRO A 194 8.75 0.98 -5.21
C PRO A 194 10.18 1.04 -5.75
N HIS A 195 10.33 0.71 -7.02
CA HIS A 195 11.53 0.91 -7.80
C HIS A 195 11.14 1.66 -9.06
N ALA A 196 11.71 2.84 -9.24
CA ALA A 196 11.46 3.69 -10.39
C ALA A 196 12.80 4.07 -11.00
N PRO A 197 12.94 4.01 -12.33
CA PRO A 197 14.17 4.42 -12.98
C PRO A 197 14.34 5.95 -12.88
N GLY A 198 15.56 6.42 -13.17
CA GLY A 198 15.82 7.85 -13.23
C GLY A 198 14.89 8.55 -14.24
N ASN A 199 14.44 9.76 -13.91
CA ASN A 199 13.52 10.57 -14.72
C ASN A 199 12.12 9.95 -14.94
N PHE A 200 11.69 8.98 -14.13
CA PHE A 200 10.32 8.47 -14.18
C PHE A 200 9.38 9.28 -13.29
N GLY A 201 8.24 9.69 -13.86
CA GLY A 201 7.23 10.47 -13.14
C GLY A 201 7.81 11.77 -12.56
N ASN A 202 7.44 12.08 -11.33
CA ASN A 202 7.94 13.27 -10.62
C ASN A 202 9.35 13.11 -9.99
N GLY A 203 10.05 12.01 -10.27
CA GLY A 203 11.40 11.73 -9.74
C GLY A 203 11.45 11.52 -8.22
N LYS A 204 10.31 11.28 -7.56
CA LYS A 204 10.24 10.90 -6.15
C LYS A 204 10.11 9.39 -6.01
N THR A 205 10.70 8.83 -4.97
CA THR A 205 10.52 7.43 -4.60
C THR A 205 10.33 7.36 -3.09
N ALA A 206 9.30 6.65 -2.64
CA ALA A 206 9.07 6.39 -1.23
C ALA A 206 9.85 5.16 -0.76
N ASP A 207 10.21 5.09 0.52
CA ASP A 207 10.87 3.91 1.10
C ASP A 207 9.97 2.66 1.10
N LYS A 208 8.65 2.87 1.12
CA LYS A 208 7.63 1.82 1.07
C LYS A 208 6.31 2.36 0.56
N ILE A 209 5.49 1.51 -0.05
CA ILE A 209 4.16 1.86 -0.55
C ILE A 209 3.11 1.53 0.51
N THR A 210 2.29 2.52 0.82
CA THR A 210 1.18 2.44 1.76
C THR A 210 -0.18 2.32 1.06
N ALA A 211 -0.31 2.92 -0.13
CA ALA A 211 -1.47 2.77 -1.02
C ALA A 211 -1.05 3.08 -2.46
N VAL A 212 -1.80 2.52 -3.42
CA VAL A 212 -1.69 2.85 -4.85
C VAL A 212 -3.02 3.40 -5.32
N MET A 213 -3.03 4.64 -5.81
CA MET A 213 -4.20 5.24 -6.43
C MET A 213 -3.97 5.41 -7.92
N VAL A 214 -4.88 4.87 -8.71
CA VAL A 214 -4.91 4.99 -10.16
C VAL A 214 -6.10 5.87 -10.53
N TYR A 215 -5.85 6.95 -11.24
CA TYR A 215 -6.88 7.88 -11.68
C TYR A 215 -7.14 7.66 -13.16
N GLN A 216 -8.36 7.28 -13.53
CA GLN A 216 -8.78 7.11 -14.93
C GLN A 216 -9.84 8.13 -15.32
N THR A 217 -10.88 8.23 -14.49
CA THR A 217 -11.99 9.16 -14.71
C THR A 217 -11.90 10.37 -13.80
N LYS A 218 -11.54 10.17 -12.53
CA LYS A 218 -11.44 11.26 -11.55
C LYS A 218 -10.26 12.18 -11.83
N LYS A 219 -10.36 13.41 -11.33
CA LYS A 219 -9.27 14.38 -11.39
C LYS A 219 -8.20 13.99 -10.36
N PRO A 220 -6.94 13.74 -10.77
CA PRO A 220 -5.89 13.43 -9.81
C PRO A 220 -5.56 14.67 -8.94
N PRO A 221 -5.19 14.48 -7.67
CA PRO A 221 -4.71 15.57 -6.83
C PRO A 221 -3.32 16.02 -7.27
N THR A 222 -2.97 17.29 -7.05
CA THR A 222 -1.65 17.85 -7.39
C THR A 222 -0.74 17.85 -6.17
N LEU A 223 0.51 17.40 -6.32
CA LEU A 223 1.50 17.48 -5.25
C LEU A 223 2.10 18.89 -5.17
N VAL A 224 1.71 19.63 -4.14
CA VAL A 224 2.28 20.94 -3.80
C VAL A 224 3.53 20.74 -2.95
N ARG A 225 4.63 21.35 -3.39
CA ARG A 225 5.94 21.19 -2.76
C ARG A 225 5.89 21.63 -1.30
N ASN A 226 6.33 20.75 -0.40
CA ASN A 226 6.38 20.96 1.06
C ASN A 226 5.03 21.13 1.77
N GLU A 227 3.90 21.15 1.05
CA GLU A 227 2.57 21.33 1.65
C GLU A 227 1.77 20.04 1.66
N GLY A 228 1.84 19.24 0.59
CA GLY A 228 1.12 17.98 0.48
C GLY A 228 0.34 17.86 -0.82
N LEU A 229 -0.79 17.18 -0.78
CA LEU A 229 -1.65 17.00 -1.95
C LEU A 229 -2.78 18.01 -1.91
N GLU A 230 -3.00 18.71 -3.02
CA GLU A 230 -4.13 19.59 -3.23
C GLU A 230 -5.12 18.92 -4.17
N LEU A 231 -6.40 19.03 -3.86
CA LEU A 231 -7.48 18.67 -4.77
C LEU A 231 -8.53 19.78 -4.72
N ASP A 232 -8.91 20.29 -5.88
CA ASP A 232 -9.91 21.35 -6.04
C ASP A 232 -9.65 22.59 -5.16
N GLY A 233 -8.38 23.00 -5.08
CA GLY A 233 -7.94 24.16 -4.30
C GLY A 233 -7.89 23.95 -2.79
N GLN A 234 -8.04 22.71 -2.31
CA GLN A 234 -7.97 22.36 -0.90
C GLN A 234 -6.87 21.34 -0.63
N LEU A 235 -6.01 21.64 0.36
CA LEU A 235 -5.04 20.69 0.87
C LEU A 235 -5.75 19.49 1.53
N GLN A 236 -5.28 18.31 1.19
CA GLN A 236 -5.92 17.05 1.54
C GLN A 236 -5.27 16.45 2.78
N THR A 237 -6.07 16.25 3.83
CA THR A 237 -5.70 15.45 5.00
C THR A 237 -5.96 13.97 4.73
N GLY A 238 -5.06 13.31 4.00
CA GLY A 238 -5.16 11.88 3.70
C GLY A 238 -4.93 11.55 2.22
N VAL A 239 -5.30 10.34 1.82
CA VAL A 239 -5.23 9.90 0.42
C VAL A 239 -6.54 10.32 -0.26
N PRO A 240 -6.53 11.20 -1.27
CA PRO A 240 -7.76 11.67 -1.91
C PRO A 240 -8.50 10.55 -2.62
N TYR A 241 -9.84 10.59 -2.53
CA TYR A 241 -10.75 9.55 -3.03
C TYR A 241 -10.54 8.16 -2.45
N TYR A 242 -9.73 8.03 -1.40
CA TYR A 242 -9.74 6.83 -0.60
C TYR A 242 -11.15 6.75 0.01
N GLY A 243 -11.95 5.80 -0.50
CA GLY A 243 -13.32 5.58 -0.02
C GLY A 243 -13.32 4.98 1.39
N GLU A 244 -14.34 4.17 1.71
CA GLU A 244 -14.30 3.38 2.94
C GLU A 244 -12.98 2.60 3.03
N PRO A 245 -12.22 2.74 4.13
CA PRO A 245 -10.99 1.99 4.31
C PRO A 245 -11.27 0.49 4.24
N ILE A 246 -10.61 -0.21 3.30
CA ILE A 246 -10.67 -1.67 3.19
C ILE A 246 -9.68 -2.26 4.18
N ARG A 247 -9.82 -1.86 5.43
CA ARG A 247 -9.01 -2.39 6.50
C ARG A 247 -9.83 -3.44 7.22
N GLY A 248 -9.34 -4.67 7.17
CA GLY A 248 -10.05 -5.81 7.72
C GLY A 248 -11.10 -6.37 6.76
N GLY A 249 -11.64 -7.53 7.14
CA GLY A 249 -12.45 -8.35 6.26
C GLY A 249 -11.60 -9.31 5.42
N ILE A 250 -12.29 -10.27 4.80
CA ILE A 250 -11.69 -11.28 3.93
C ILE A 250 -11.77 -10.78 2.51
N ARG A 251 -10.65 -10.77 1.80
CA ARG A 251 -10.64 -10.43 0.37
C ARG A 251 -10.95 -11.68 -0.45
N VAL A 252 -11.87 -11.56 -1.38
CA VAL A 252 -12.27 -12.66 -2.27
C VAL A 252 -11.88 -12.30 -3.69
N TYR A 253 -11.06 -13.14 -4.30
CA TYR A 253 -10.62 -12.99 -5.68
C TYR A 253 -11.32 -14.04 -6.54
N LEU A 254 -11.76 -13.65 -7.73
CA LEU A 254 -12.24 -14.56 -8.78
C LEU A 254 -11.35 -14.36 -10.00
N ASP A 255 -10.62 -15.41 -10.38
CA ASP A 255 -9.64 -15.38 -11.49
C ASP A 255 -8.69 -14.18 -11.40
N ASP A 256 -8.03 -14.05 -10.25
CA ASP A 256 -7.05 -13.01 -9.91
C ASP A 256 -7.60 -11.57 -9.80
N LYS A 257 -8.90 -11.37 -9.98
CA LYS A 257 -9.56 -10.05 -9.81
C LYS A 257 -10.25 -9.99 -8.47
N LEU A 258 -10.10 -8.87 -7.75
CA LEU A 258 -10.84 -8.65 -6.52
C LEU A 258 -12.34 -8.60 -6.83
N ALA A 259 -13.07 -9.60 -6.36
CA ALA A 259 -14.49 -9.78 -6.62
C ALA A 259 -15.34 -9.23 -5.48
N ALA A 260 -14.90 -9.45 -4.23
CA ALA A 260 -15.58 -8.92 -3.07
C ALA A 260 -14.66 -8.78 -1.85
N ILE A 261 -15.15 -8.05 -0.84
CA ILE A 261 -14.56 -8.00 0.50
C ILE A 261 -15.67 -8.34 1.48
N ILE A 262 -15.44 -9.36 2.30
CA ILE A 262 -16.39 -9.79 3.32
C ILE A 262 -16.00 -9.12 4.63
N LYS A 263 -16.78 -8.14 5.09
CA LYS A 263 -16.60 -7.55 6.42
C LYS A 263 -17.55 -8.19 7.42
N ARG A 264 -17.04 -8.51 8.60
CA ARG A 264 -17.83 -9.13 9.67
C ARG A 264 -19.08 -8.33 10.03
N GLN A 265 -18.95 -7.00 10.14
CA GLN A 265 -20.09 -6.13 10.50
C GLN A 265 -21.18 -6.06 9.43
N GLU A 266 -20.89 -6.49 8.20
CA GLU A 266 -21.83 -6.50 7.07
C GLU A 266 -22.53 -7.86 6.93
N LEU A 267 -22.17 -8.84 7.77
CA LEU A 267 -22.78 -10.17 7.75
C LEU A 267 -24.13 -10.16 8.48
N ASP A 268 -25.16 -10.66 7.80
CA ASP A 268 -26.49 -10.83 8.38
C ASP A 268 -26.52 -12.05 9.30
N ALA A 269 -26.53 -11.80 10.62
CA ALA A 269 -26.60 -12.85 11.64
C ALA A 269 -27.81 -13.78 11.49
N LYS A 270 -28.89 -13.36 10.82
CA LYS A 270 -30.06 -14.22 10.56
C LYS A 270 -29.78 -15.31 9.52
N LYS A 271 -28.74 -15.13 8.70
CA LYS A 271 -28.28 -16.11 7.71
C LYS A 271 -27.17 -17.02 8.25
N ALA A 272 -26.73 -16.78 9.48
CA ALA A 272 -25.78 -17.68 10.14
C ALA A 272 -26.48 -18.86 10.80
N THR A 273 -25.74 -19.95 10.90
CA THR A 273 -26.04 -21.07 11.78
C THR A 273 -25.12 -21.03 12.99
N THR A 274 -25.56 -21.58 14.12
CA THR A 274 -24.67 -21.73 15.29
C THR A 274 -23.81 -22.98 15.10
N GLY A 275 -22.50 -22.79 15.05
CA GLY A 275 -21.51 -23.86 14.99
C GLY A 275 -21.44 -24.67 16.29
N LYS A 276 -20.70 -25.79 16.26
CA LYS A 276 -20.52 -26.68 17.41
C LYS A 276 -19.83 -26.00 18.61
N ASP A 277 -19.08 -24.94 18.35
CA ASP A 277 -18.39 -24.11 19.33
C ASP A 277 -19.22 -22.88 19.77
N GLY A 278 -20.48 -22.78 19.36
CA GLY A 278 -21.35 -21.64 19.66
C GLY A 278 -21.09 -20.40 18.80
N GLU A 279 -20.11 -20.44 17.89
CA GLU A 279 -19.78 -19.34 16.99
C GLU A 279 -20.74 -19.29 15.79
N LEU A 280 -21.02 -18.09 15.28
CA LEU A 280 -21.81 -17.93 14.07
C LEU A 280 -21.01 -18.40 12.85
N THR A 281 -21.59 -19.33 12.10
CA THR A 281 -21.06 -19.85 10.85
C THR A 281 -21.93 -19.43 9.68
N PHE A 282 -21.28 -19.06 8.58
CA PHE A 282 -21.93 -18.59 7.36
C PHE A 282 -21.50 -19.48 6.19
N LYS A 283 -22.43 -19.83 5.31
CA LYS A 283 -22.09 -20.53 4.06
C LYS A 283 -21.36 -19.57 3.10
N LEU A 284 -20.21 -19.99 2.56
CA LEU A 284 -19.44 -19.16 1.64
C LEU A 284 -20.24 -18.83 0.38
N THR A 285 -20.93 -19.79 -0.21
CA THR A 285 -21.72 -19.57 -1.43
C THR A 285 -22.82 -18.54 -1.27
N ASP A 286 -23.47 -18.50 -0.10
CA ASP A 286 -24.56 -17.56 0.16
C ASP A 286 -24.02 -16.13 0.29
N VAL A 287 -22.86 -15.98 0.94
CA VAL A 287 -22.18 -14.68 1.04
C VAL A 287 -21.66 -14.23 -0.32
N PHE A 288 -21.05 -15.12 -1.09
CA PHE A 288 -20.59 -14.84 -2.45
C PHE A 288 -21.73 -14.40 -3.36
N ALA A 289 -22.87 -15.12 -3.35
CA ALA A 289 -24.04 -14.76 -4.13
C ALA A 289 -24.60 -13.39 -3.72
N ALA A 290 -24.69 -13.10 -2.41
CA ALA A 290 -25.15 -11.81 -1.91
C ALA A 290 -24.23 -10.64 -2.32
N GLN A 291 -22.93 -10.90 -2.51
CA GLN A 291 -21.95 -9.93 -2.98
C GLN A 291 -21.75 -9.94 -4.51
N GLY A 292 -22.55 -10.71 -5.24
CA GLY A 292 -22.51 -10.75 -6.72
C GLY A 292 -21.34 -11.55 -7.30
N VAL A 293 -20.67 -12.40 -6.52
CA VAL A 293 -19.59 -13.27 -6.98
C VAL A 293 -20.19 -14.54 -7.60
N ASP A 294 -19.99 -14.74 -8.91
CA ASP A 294 -20.43 -15.96 -9.61
C ASP A 294 -19.45 -17.11 -9.37
N ALA A 295 -19.75 -17.91 -8.35
CA ALA A 295 -18.92 -19.04 -7.96
C ALA A 295 -19.26 -20.35 -8.69
N LYS A 296 -20.21 -20.37 -9.64
CA LYS A 296 -20.74 -21.62 -10.23
C LYS A 296 -19.70 -22.40 -11.04
N LYS A 297 -18.73 -21.70 -11.63
CA LYS A 297 -17.69 -22.29 -12.48
C LYS A 297 -16.38 -22.53 -11.71
N VAL A 298 -16.35 -22.30 -10.41
CA VAL A 298 -15.14 -22.45 -9.60
C VAL A 298 -14.78 -23.92 -9.51
N VAL A 299 -13.56 -24.27 -9.92
CA VAL A 299 -13.04 -25.63 -9.91
C VAL A 299 -12.01 -25.85 -8.80
N GLU A 300 -11.43 -24.78 -8.26
CA GLU A 300 -10.53 -24.82 -7.12
C GLU A 300 -10.54 -23.51 -6.33
N ILE A 301 -10.18 -23.63 -5.05
CA ILE A 301 -10.15 -22.54 -4.09
C ILE A 301 -8.80 -22.55 -3.38
N TRP A 302 -8.19 -21.38 -3.21
CA TRP A 302 -6.99 -21.20 -2.39
C TRP A 302 -7.29 -20.36 -1.16
N MET A 303 -6.92 -20.90 0.01
CA MET A 303 -6.85 -20.13 1.24
C MET A 303 -5.51 -19.39 1.27
N ILE A 304 -5.58 -18.06 1.43
CA ILE A 304 -4.40 -17.20 1.50
C ILE A 304 -4.26 -16.69 2.93
N ARG A 305 -3.12 -16.98 3.56
CA ARG A 305 -2.74 -16.46 4.88
C ARG A 305 -1.24 -16.27 4.95
N ASP A 306 -0.79 -15.43 5.89
CA ASP A 306 0.64 -15.18 6.12
C ASP A 306 1.39 -14.88 4.80
N GLU A 307 0.70 -14.13 3.94
CA GLU A 307 1.16 -13.69 2.63
C GLU A 307 1.37 -14.82 1.61
N ARG A 308 0.80 -16.02 1.80
CA ARG A 308 1.00 -17.21 0.95
C ARG A 308 -0.31 -17.93 0.63
N ARG A 309 -0.34 -18.63 -0.50
CA ARG A 309 -1.37 -19.62 -0.86
C ARG A 309 -1.01 -20.94 -0.17
N GLU A 310 -1.75 -21.31 0.87
CA GLU A 310 -1.38 -22.42 1.76
C GLU A 310 -2.23 -23.66 1.48
N GLU A 311 -3.55 -23.52 1.44
CA GLU A 311 -4.45 -24.64 1.17
C GLU A 311 -5.18 -24.52 -0.13
N LYS A 312 -5.10 -25.59 -0.92
CA LYS A 312 -5.94 -25.86 -2.06
C LYS A 312 -7.14 -26.70 -1.62
N ILE A 313 -8.34 -26.22 -1.91
CA ILE A 313 -9.59 -26.94 -1.71
C ILE A 313 -10.24 -27.17 -3.09
N PRO A 314 -10.71 -28.39 -3.42
CA PRO A 314 -11.47 -28.65 -4.63
C PRO A 314 -12.74 -27.78 -4.71
N GLY A 315 -13.05 -27.24 -5.89
CA GLY A 315 -14.25 -26.43 -6.10
C GLY A 315 -15.56 -27.19 -5.81
N SER A 316 -15.55 -28.52 -5.90
CA SER A 316 -16.66 -29.38 -5.53
C SER A 316 -17.05 -29.28 -4.05
N GLU A 317 -16.13 -28.87 -3.17
CA GLU A 317 -16.42 -28.66 -1.75
C GLU A 317 -17.03 -27.30 -1.46
N LEU A 318 -16.98 -26.34 -2.41
CA LEU A 318 -17.48 -24.98 -2.21
C LEU A 318 -18.91 -24.89 -1.66
N PRO A 319 -19.90 -25.68 -2.13
CA PRO A 319 -21.28 -25.61 -1.66
C PRO A 319 -21.47 -25.98 -0.18
N THR A 320 -20.52 -26.74 0.40
CA THR A 320 -20.58 -27.17 1.80
C THR A 320 -19.66 -26.36 2.70
N LEU A 321 -18.74 -25.55 2.13
CA LEU A 321 -17.84 -24.73 2.90
C LEU A 321 -18.59 -23.63 3.66
N THR A 322 -18.34 -23.60 4.96
CA THR A 322 -18.76 -22.53 5.86
C THR A 322 -17.54 -21.79 6.37
N PHE A 323 -17.73 -20.61 6.95
CA PHE A 323 -16.69 -19.93 7.70
C PHE A 323 -17.25 -19.31 8.98
N SER A 324 -16.38 -19.18 9.99
CA SER A 324 -16.67 -18.39 11.19
C SER A 324 -15.80 -17.14 11.23
N ALA A 325 -16.42 -16.02 11.58
CA ALA A 325 -15.78 -14.73 11.74
C ALA A 325 -15.64 -14.39 13.23
N ASN A 326 -14.95 -15.25 13.99
CA ASN A 326 -14.77 -15.03 15.41
C ASN A 326 -13.92 -13.76 15.68
N ALA A 327 -14.05 -13.17 16.87
CA ALA A 327 -13.28 -11.97 17.23
C ALA A 327 -11.76 -12.23 17.35
N GLN A 328 -11.38 -13.50 17.52
CA GLN A 328 -10.01 -13.93 17.78
C GLN A 328 -9.20 -14.22 16.49
N ALA A 329 -9.82 -14.23 15.31
CA ALA A 329 -9.15 -14.58 14.06
C ALA A 329 -8.17 -13.50 13.52
N HIS A 330 -7.90 -12.44 14.27
CA HIS A 330 -6.89 -11.40 13.99
C HIS A 330 -6.89 -10.89 12.53
N GLY A 331 -8.07 -10.58 11.98
CA GLY A 331 -8.20 -10.07 10.61
C GLY A 331 -8.25 -11.14 9.52
N GLY A 332 -8.62 -12.38 9.86
CA GLY A 332 -9.00 -13.42 8.91
C GLY A 332 -10.27 -14.15 9.38
N VAL A 333 -10.58 -15.27 8.74
CA VAL A 333 -11.64 -16.21 9.17
C VAL A 333 -11.15 -17.64 9.19
N LEU A 334 -11.93 -18.49 9.82
CA LEU A 334 -11.72 -19.94 9.84
C LEU A 334 -12.71 -20.58 8.88
N VAL A 335 -12.20 -21.28 7.86
CA VAL A 335 -12.99 -21.88 6.78
C VAL A 335 -13.05 -23.40 6.93
N GLY A 336 -14.26 -23.93 6.82
CA GLY A 336 -14.58 -25.35 6.88
C GLY A 336 -14.37 -25.98 8.27
N ASP A 337 -14.67 -27.27 8.37
CA ASP A 337 -14.54 -28.03 9.62
C ASP A 337 -13.08 -28.12 10.11
N LYS A 338 -12.13 -28.08 9.17
CA LYS A 338 -10.69 -28.05 9.45
C LYS A 338 -10.19 -26.68 9.93
N LYS A 339 -11.06 -25.67 9.98
CA LYS A 339 -10.76 -24.31 10.46
C LYS A 339 -9.54 -23.69 9.78
N TYR A 340 -9.47 -23.80 8.46
CA TYR A 340 -8.39 -23.19 7.69
C TYR A 340 -8.41 -21.68 7.88
N ARG A 341 -7.30 -21.11 8.35
CA ARG A 341 -7.20 -19.67 8.52
C ARG A 341 -6.99 -19.02 7.15
N ALA A 342 -7.81 -18.03 6.81
CA ALA A 342 -7.73 -17.27 5.58
C ALA A 342 -7.87 -15.76 5.84
N ASN A 343 -6.91 -14.98 5.35
CA ASN A 343 -7.01 -13.52 5.23
C ASN A 343 -7.56 -13.11 3.85
N ALA A 344 -7.35 -13.95 2.84
CA ALA A 344 -7.95 -13.84 1.54
C ALA A 344 -8.32 -15.24 0.99
N ILE A 345 -9.26 -15.28 0.06
CA ILE A 345 -9.72 -16.47 -0.63
C ILE A 345 -9.58 -16.20 -2.12
N ALA A 346 -8.88 -17.06 -2.86
CA ALA A 346 -8.83 -16.99 -4.32
C ALA A 346 -9.64 -18.15 -4.92
N LEU A 347 -10.56 -17.80 -5.80
CA LEU A 347 -11.43 -18.70 -6.53
C LEU A 347 -10.93 -18.74 -7.99
N HIS A 348 -10.80 -19.94 -8.55
CA HIS A 348 -10.40 -20.10 -9.95
C HIS A 348 -11.40 -20.94 -10.72
N THR A 349 -11.76 -20.47 -11.93
CA THR A 349 -12.63 -21.22 -12.84
C THR A 349 -11.88 -22.20 -13.72
N ARG A 350 -10.55 -22.24 -13.60
CA ARG A 350 -9.68 -23.24 -14.20
C ARG A 350 -8.73 -23.81 -13.14
N PRO A 351 -8.23 -25.03 -13.31
CA PRO A 351 -7.17 -25.53 -12.47
C PRO A 351 -5.92 -24.64 -12.60
N VAL A 352 -5.27 -24.36 -11.47
CA VAL A 352 -3.96 -23.71 -11.41
C VAL A 352 -2.90 -24.81 -11.35
N ALA A 353 -1.94 -24.75 -12.28
CA ALA A 353 -0.81 -25.66 -12.24
C ALA A 353 0.21 -25.24 -11.18
N ASP A 354 0.90 -26.20 -10.56
CA ASP A 354 1.88 -25.94 -9.48
C ASP A 354 3.02 -25.00 -9.90
N ALA A 355 3.36 -24.97 -11.19
CA ALA A 355 4.36 -24.07 -11.77
C ALA A 355 3.88 -22.62 -11.89
N GLU A 356 2.56 -22.39 -11.84
CA GLU A 356 1.98 -21.05 -11.88
C GLU A 356 1.90 -20.43 -10.49
N ILE A 357 1.80 -21.24 -9.44
CA ILE A 357 1.75 -20.78 -8.06
C ILE A 357 3.07 -20.06 -7.74
N PRO A 358 3.04 -18.80 -7.30
CA PRO A 358 4.23 -18.13 -6.82
C PRO A 358 4.87 -18.95 -5.69
N LYS A 359 6.15 -19.28 -5.83
CA LYS A 359 6.93 -19.97 -4.78
C LYS A 359 7.87 -19.00 -4.08
N PRO A 360 8.09 -19.12 -2.76
CA PRO A 360 9.18 -18.40 -2.10
C PRO A 360 10.49 -18.69 -2.83
N THR A 361 11.38 -17.70 -2.93
CA THR A 361 12.75 -17.96 -3.40
C THR A 361 13.43 -18.82 -2.35
N GLU A 362 13.98 -19.96 -2.71
CA GLU A 362 14.95 -20.63 -1.85
C GLU A 362 16.19 -19.75 -1.89
N TRP A 363 16.57 -19.18 -0.75
CA TRP A 363 17.86 -18.51 -0.65
C TRP A 363 18.89 -19.63 -0.56
N ASP A 364 19.83 -19.68 -1.50
CA ASP A 364 21.05 -20.45 -1.28
C ASP A 364 21.74 -19.80 -0.07
N ASP A 365 21.61 -20.44 1.10
CA ASP A 365 22.25 -20.04 2.35
C ASP A 365 23.78 -20.04 2.22
#